data_AF-A0A7C3IZ17-F1
#
_entry.id   AF-A0A7C3IZ17-F1
#
_cell.length_a   1.000
_cell.length_b   1.000
_cell.length_c   1.000
_cell.angle_alpha   90.00
_cell.angle_beta   90.00
_cell.angle_gamma   90.00
#
_symmetry.space_group_name_H-M   'P 1'
#
loop_
_entity.id
_entity.type
_entity.pdbx_description
1 polymer ?
#
loop_
_entity_poly.entity_id
_entity_poly.type
_entity_poly.pdbx_seq_one_letter_code
_entity_poly.pdbx_strand_id
1 'polypeptide(L)'
;MRVLGGSLLALVMLLFLFAVIRTFGGPGAEKLSRHMPEDADNVLSTDLWAAIGAEGSLYIRFRERLTQAGGTARPFLEKVSRQGETWQERVMAEIVLERLSKAEKIKEVVKWWEMAEGPRDVVEGVPNLGKLLAANAAQTPMLLVEKIWKGNELLNKRLPGHEEGAWEADALGWLTERRALFPLIAMLTRECPRDAEAVRVLTAARALGNIRDSRAVPSLCRTFVLYRGRTDICLRSWEAIMQCADTETPSLLETYADRLGRRDARQDLYMFAEKIRQGRRGKQPAGER
;
A
#
# COMPACT_ATOMS: atom_id res chain seq x y z
N MET A 1 9.49 2.16 -41.38
CA MET A 1 10.25 1.28 -40.46
C MET A 1 10.54 2.00 -39.14
N ARG A 2 9.57 2.10 -38.21
CA ARG A 2 9.80 2.52 -36.80
C ARG A 2 8.61 2.09 -35.92
N VAL A 3 8.55 0.82 -35.51
CA VAL A 3 7.69 0.34 -34.41
C VAL A 3 8.34 -0.89 -33.78
N LEU A 4 9.42 -0.74 -33.00
CA LEU A 4 10.02 -1.85 -32.23
C LEU A 4 10.54 -1.42 -30.83
N GLY A 5 10.26 -0.19 -30.38
CA GLY A 5 10.77 0.32 -29.10
C GLY A 5 9.90 0.01 -27.87
N GLY A 6 8.63 -0.36 -28.05
CA GLY A 6 7.69 -0.59 -26.93
C GLY A 6 7.86 -1.95 -26.24
N SER A 7 8.38 -2.95 -26.95
CA SER A 7 8.38 -4.33 -26.48
C SER A 7 9.43 -4.62 -25.41
N LEU A 8 10.56 -3.90 -25.41
CA LEU A 8 11.63 -4.11 -24.42
C LEU A 8 11.25 -3.52 -23.04
N LEU A 9 10.55 -2.37 -23.02
CA LEU A 9 10.07 -1.77 -21.77
C LEU A 9 8.96 -2.63 -21.14
N ALA A 10 8.06 -3.17 -21.97
CA ALA A 10 7.04 -4.13 -21.52
C ALA A 10 7.67 -5.43 -20.99
N LEU A 11 8.71 -5.95 -21.64
CA LEU A 11 9.43 -7.16 -21.20
C LEU A 11 10.19 -6.93 -19.89
N VAL A 12 10.87 -5.79 -19.74
CA VAL A 12 11.56 -5.41 -18.49
C VAL A 12 10.54 -5.18 -17.37
N MET A 13 9.38 -4.58 -17.67
CA MET A 13 8.28 -4.46 -16.70
C MET A 13 7.70 -5.82 -16.31
N LEU A 14 7.51 -6.74 -17.25
CA LEU A 14 7.04 -8.10 -16.97
C LEU A 14 8.03 -8.89 -16.13
N LEU A 15 9.33 -8.78 -16.40
CA LEU A 15 10.37 -9.45 -15.62
C LEU A 15 10.53 -8.85 -14.22
N PHE A 16 10.34 -7.54 -14.05
CA PHE A 16 10.35 -6.89 -12.73
C PHE A 16 9.05 -7.14 -11.95
N LEU A 17 7.91 -7.20 -12.63
CA LEU A 17 6.63 -7.61 -12.04
C LEU A 17 6.71 -9.09 -11.61
N PHE A 18 7.34 -9.96 -12.41
CA PHE A 18 7.62 -11.34 -12.01
C PHE A 18 8.63 -11.41 -10.86
N ALA A 19 9.66 -10.57 -10.82
CA ALA A 19 10.59 -10.53 -9.69
C ALA A 19 9.89 -10.04 -8.42
N VAL A 20 9.08 -8.97 -8.49
CA VAL A 20 8.29 -8.47 -7.35
C VAL A 20 7.23 -9.49 -6.94
N ILE A 21 6.50 -10.11 -7.87
CA ILE A 21 5.55 -11.19 -7.58
C ILE A 21 6.25 -12.43 -7.04
N ARG A 22 7.49 -12.74 -7.44
CA ARG A 22 8.22 -13.92 -6.92
C ARG A 22 8.94 -13.63 -5.60
N THR A 23 9.23 -12.36 -5.32
CA THR A 23 9.81 -11.89 -4.05
C THR A 23 8.73 -11.54 -3.02
N PHE A 24 7.50 -11.24 -3.45
CA PHE A 24 6.37 -10.83 -2.58
C PHE A 24 5.08 -11.67 -2.72
N GLY A 25 4.99 -12.54 -3.72
CA GLY A 25 3.97 -13.56 -3.89
C GLY A 25 4.62 -14.92 -3.70
N GLY A 26 4.50 -15.46 -2.48
CA GLY A 26 5.09 -16.75 -2.14
C GLY A 26 4.49 -17.89 -2.98
N PRO A 27 5.23 -19.01 -3.14
CA PRO A 27 4.74 -20.24 -3.76
C PRO A 27 3.74 -20.94 -2.83
N GLY A 28 2.56 -20.35 -2.63
CA GLY A 28 1.53 -20.83 -1.70
C GLY A 28 0.47 -21.72 -2.33
N ALA A 29 0.17 -21.53 -3.63
CA ALA A 29 -0.95 -22.21 -4.28
C ALA A 29 -0.73 -23.72 -4.48
N GLU A 30 0.50 -24.18 -4.71
CA GLU A 30 0.78 -25.61 -4.95
C GLU A 30 0.89 -26.45 -3.68
N LYS A 31 1.13 -25.82 -2.51
CA LYS A 31 1.23 -26.52 -1.22
C LYS A 31 -0.12 -26.82 -0.55
N LEU A 32 -1.22 -26.27 -1.06
CA LEU A 32 -2.58 -26.50 -0.53
C LEU A 32 -3.15 -27.91 -0.83
N SER A 33 -2.46 -28.75 -1.61
CA SER A 33 -3.00 -30.05 -2.05
C SER A 33 -2.50 -31.30 -1.28
N ARG A 34 -1.61 -31.16 -0.29
CA ARG A 34 -1.06 -32.34 0.42
C ARG A 34 -1.22 -32.21 1.93
N HIS A 35 -2.12 -33.06 2.46
CA HIS A 35 -2.52 -33.24 3.86
C HIS A 35 -3.51 -32.18 4.39
N MET A 36 -4.81 -32.50 4.37
CA MET A 36 -5.82 -31.84 5.20
C MET A 36 -6.11 -32.70 6.45
N PRO A 37 -5.64 -32.32 7.64
CA PRO A 37 -6.21 -32.78 8.91
C PRO A 37 -7.64 -32.25 9.11
N GLU A 38 -8.46 -32.89 9.94
CA GLU A 38 -9.84 -32.47 10.27
C GLU A 38 -9.93 -31.32 11.31
N ASP A 39 -8.80 -30.72 11.69
CA ASP A 39 -8.74 -29.73 12.77
C ASP A 39 -9.36 -28.37 12.39
N ALA A 40 -9.98 -27.69 13.36
CA ALA A 40 -10.61 -26.37 13.20
C ALA A 40 -9.66 -25.31 12.59
N ASP A 41 -8.35 -25.42 12.85
CA ASP A 41 -7.32 -24.56 12.27
C ASP A 41 -7.24 -24.68 10.74
N ASN A 42 -7.56 -25.85 10.15
CA ASN A 42 -7.55 -26.03 8.70
C ASN A 42 -8.72 -25.30 8.02
N VAL A 43 -9.89 -25.30 8.66
CA VAL A 43 -11.05 -24.54 8.15
C VAL A 43 -10.77 -23.04 8.21
N LEU A 44 -10.24 -22.54 9.33
CA LEU A 44 -9.89 -21.13 9.49
C LEU A 44 -8.77 -20.69 8.54
N SER A 45 -7.75 -21.52 8.34
CA SER A 45 -6.69 -21.28 7.36
C SER A 45 -7.23 -21.22 5.94
N THR A 46 -8.12 -22.17 5.58
CA THR A 46 -8.78 -22.18 4.27
C THR A 46 -9.60 -20.90 4.05
N ASP A 47 -10.36 -20.48 5.06
CA ASP A 47 -11.17 -19.25 4.98
C ASP A 47 -10.31 -17.99 4.90
N LEU A 48 -9.19 -17.94 5.62
CA LEU A 48 -8.24 -16.82 5.55
C LEU A 48 -7.65 -16.70 4.14
N TRP A 49 -7.14 -17.79 3.58
CA TRP A 49 -6.59 -17.80 2.23
C TRP A 49 -7.64 -17.51 1.16
N ALA A 50 -8.86 -18.02 1.34
CA ALA A 50 -9.98 -17.69 0.48
C ALA A 50 -10.31 -16.18 0.54
N ALA A 51 -10.31 -15.56 1.72
CA ALA A 51 -10.47 -14.12 1.85
C ALA A 51 -9.30 -13.34 1.19
N ILE A 52 -8.07 -13.80 1.33
CA ILE A 52 -6.89 -13.18 0.70
C ILE A 52 -7.02 -13.19 -0.83
N GLY A 53 -7.46 -14.29 -1.42
CA GLY A 53 -7.58 -14.45 -2.88
C GLY A 53 -8.88 -13.89 -3.48
N ALA A 54 -9.93 -13.71 -2.68
CA ALA A 54 -11.23 -13.27 -3.17
C ALA A 54 -11.34 -11.74 -3.29
N GLU A 55 -12.30 -11.29 -4.11
CA GLU A 55 -12.67 -9.89 -4.30
C GLU A 55 -14.20 -9.72 -4.16
N GLY A 56 -14.65 -8.49 -3.97
CA GLY A 56 -16.08 -8.13 -3.92
C GLY A 56 -16.89 -8.95 -2.92
N SER A 57 -18.05 -9.47 -3.34
CA SER A 57 -18.98 -10.21 -2.47
C SER A 57 -18.41 -11.52 -1.92
N LEU A 58 -17.53 -12.19 -2.68
CA LEU A 58 -16.87 -13.42 -2.20
C LEU A 58 -15.92 -13.11 -1.05
N TYR A 59 -15.14 -12.04 -1.16
CA TYR A 59 -14.29 -11.57 -0.07
C TYR A 59 -15.11 -11.29 1.20
N ILE A 60 -16.20 -10.53 1.07
CA ILE A 60 -17.08 -10.18 2.18
C ILE A 60 -17.57 -11.44 2.88
N ARG A 61 -18.03 -12.44 2.10
CA ARG A 61 -18.50 -13.72 2.64
C ARG A 61 -17.42 -14.45 3.44
N PHE A 62 -16.21 -14.61 2.91
CA PHE A 62 -15.13 -15.33 3.62
C PHE A 62 -14.70 -14.60 4.89
N ARG A 63 -14.56 -13.28 4.83
CA ARG A 63 -14.24 -12.44 5.98
C ARG A 63 -15.33 -12.50 7.06
N GLU A 64 -16.61 -12.53 6.66
CA GLU A 64 -17.74 -12.69 7.59
C GLU A 64 -17.73 -14.04 8.28
N ARG A 65 -17.40 -15.14 7.59
CA ARG A 65 -17.24 -16.45 8.23
C ARG A 65 -16.16 -16.44 9.31
N LEU A 66 -14.99 -15.85 9.01
CA LEU A 66 -13.91 -15.68 10.00
C LEU A 66 -14.36 -14.83 11.19
N THR A 67 -15.16 -13.79 10.94
CA THR A 67 -15.69 -12.91 12.00
C THR A 67 -16.76 -13.62 12.84
N GLN A 68 -17.65 -14.41 12.21
CA GLN A 68 -18.70 -15.18 12.88
C GLN A 68 -18.14 -16.31 13.75
N ALA A 69 -16.99 -16.88 13.37
CA ALA A 69 -16.26 -17.82 14.21
C ALA A 69 -15.76 -17.20 15.53
N GLY A 70 -15.72 -15.86 15.63
CA GLY A 70 -15.67 -15.14 16.89
C GLY A 70 -14.47 -15.51 17.77
N GLY A 71 -14.76 -15.92 19.01
CA GLY A 71 -13.75 -16.33 19.98
C GLY A 71 -12.89 -17.51 19.51
N THR A 72 -13.44 -18.44 18.73
CA THR A 72 -12.73 -19.61 18.21
C THR A 72 -11.64 -19.21 17.20
N ALA A 73 -11.90 -18.20 16.36
CA ALA A 73 -10.93 -17.75 15.37
C ALA A 73 -9.81 -16.87 15.95
N ARG A 74 -10.05 -16.22 17.10
CA ARG A 74 -9.13 -15.22 17.65
C ARG A 74 -7.71 -15.75 17.91
N PRO A 75 -7.48 -16.89 18.59
CA PRO A 75 -6.11 -17.39 18.83
C PRO A 75 -5.35 -17.68 17.53
N PHE A 76 -6.03 -18.28 16.55
CA PHE A 76 -5.48 -18.54 15.22
C PHE A 76 -5.08 -17.23 14.52
N LEU A 77 -5.98 -16.24 14.47
CA LEU A 77 -5.72 -14.97 13.81
C LEU A 77 -4.59 -14.19 14.50
N GLU A 78 -4.50 -14.23 15.84
CA GLU A 78 -3.39 -13.60 16.58
C GLU A 78 -2.05 -14.28 16.32
N LYS A 79 -2.05 -15.59 16.12
CA LYS A 79 -0.85 -16.32 15.69
C LYS A 79 -0.44 -15.89 14.28
N VAL A 80 -1.38 -15.88 13.34
CA VAL A 80 -1.11 -15.52 11.94
C VAL A 80 -0.70 -14.05 11.80
N SER A 81 -1.28 -13.11 12.56
CA SER A 81 -0.88 -11.70 12.49
C SER A 81 0.59 -11.49 12.89
N ARG A 82 1.10 -12.28 13.83
CA ARG A 82 2.49 -12.21 14.30
C ARG A 82 3.45 -13.04 13.45
N GLN A 83 3.02 -14.22 12.99
CA GLN A 83 3.90 -15.26 12.46
C GLN A 83 3.57 -15.69 11.02
N GLY A 84 2.55 -15.10 10.38
CA GLY A 84 2.21 -15.39 9.00
C GLY A 84 3.43 -15.21 8.09
N GLU A 85 3.57 -16.08 7.09
CA GLU A 85 4.75 -16.10 6.21
C GLU A 85 4.72 -14.87 5.28
N THR A 86 3.52 -14.53 4.81
CA THR A 86 3.29 -13.44 3.86
C THR A 86 2.74 -12.18 4.55
N TRP A 87 2.89 -11.02 3.92
CA TRP A 87 2.27 -9.81 4.44
C TRP A 87 0.74 -9.88 4.33
N GLN A 88 0.22 -10.57 3.30
CA GLN A 88 -1.21 -10.73 3.05
C GLN A 88 -1.88 -11.47 4.20
N GLU A 89 -1.29 -12.56 4.68
CA GLU A 89 -1.77 -13.29 5.86
C GLU A 89 -1.81 -12.41 7.10
N ARG A 90 -0.71 -11.71 7.39
CA ARG A 90 -0.61 -10.86 8.58
C ARG A 90 -1.65 -9.73 8.54
N VAL A 91 -1.73 -9.02 7.41
CA VAL A 91 -2.68 -7.91 7.22
C VAL A 91 -4.13 -8.40 7.25
N MET A 92 -4.45 -9.53 6.60
CA MET A 92 -5.80 -10.09 6.62
C MET A 92 -6.22 -10.50 8.03
N ALA A 93 -5.32 -11.15 8.77
CA ALA A 93 -5.57 -11.52 10.16
C ALA A 93 -5.84 -10.28 11.02
N GLU A 94 -5.07 -9.20 10.85
CA GLU A 94 -5.28 -7.94 11.57
C GLU A 94 -6.59 -7.24 11.22
N ILE A 95 -7.01 -7.26 9.95
CA ILE A 95 -8.33 -6.76 9.51
C ILE A 95 -9.45 -7.49 10.26
N VAL A 96 -9.40 -8.82 10.27
CA VAL A 96 -10.44 -9.63 10.94
C VAL A 96 -10.40 -9.43 12.46
N LEU A 97 -9.20 -9.37 13.07
CA LEU A 97 -9.06 -9.11 14.51
C LEU A 97 -9.61 -7.74 14.92
N GLU A 98 -9.42 -6.71 14.09
CA GLU A 98 -10.00 -5.38 14.34
C GLU A 98 -11.52 -5.43 14.27
N ARG A 99 -12.10 -6.13 13.29
CA ARG A 99 -13.55 -6.34 13.19
C ARG A 99 -14.13 -7.08 14.39
N LEU A 100 -13.43 -8.12 14.87
CA LEU A 100 -13.81 -8.87 16.06
C LEU A 100 -13.79 -8.03 17.34
N SER A 101 -12.90 -7.04 17.43
CA SER A 101 -12.70 -6.25 18.65
C SER A 101 -13.40 -4.90 18.65
N LYS A 102 -13.70 -4.34 17.48
CA LYS A 102 -14.15 -2.95 17.31
C LYS A 102 -15.33 -2.82 16.33
N ALA A 103 -16.20 -3.83 16.27
CA ALA A 103 -17.33 -3.88 15.34
C ALA A 103 -18.20 -2.61 15.38
N GLU A 104 -18.60 -2.13 16.57
CA GLU A 104 -19.42 -0.93 16.71
C GLU A 104 -18.68 0.32 16.23
N LYS A 105 -17.38 0.43 16.52
CA LYS A 105 -16.59 1.58 16.06
C LYS A 105 -16.46 1.60 14.54
N ILE A 106 -16.29 0.44 13.91
CA ILE A 106 -16.30 0.32 12.46
C ILE A 106 -17.63 0.78 11.88
N LYS A 107 -18.76 0.36 12.44
CA LYS A 107 -20.10 0.81 12.01
C LYS A 107 -20.26 2.33 12.12
N GLU A 108 -19.78 2.93 13.21
CA GLU A 108 -19.78 4.39 13.37
C GLU A 108 -18.99 5.09 12.27
N VAL A 109 -17.77 4.63 11.99
CA VAL A 109 -16.89 5.22 10.95
C VAL A 109 -17.51 5.07 9.57
N VAL A 110 -18.06 3.89 9.24
CA VAL A 110 -18.74 3.65 7.96
C VAL A 110 -19.94 4.59 7.80
N LYS A 111 -20.82 4.65 8.81
CA LYS A 111 -21.99 5.53 8.79
C LYS A 111 -21.62 7.01 8.67
N TRP A 112 -20.62 7.45 9.42
CA TRP A 112 -20.10 8.81 9.31
C TRP A 112 -19.57 9.08 7.90
N TRP A 113 -18.77 8.15 7.36
CA TRP A 113 -18.16 8.31 6.03
C TRP A 113 -19.21 8.41 4.92
N GLU A 114 -20.30 7.64 4.99
CA GLU A 114 -21.42 7.74 4.04
C GLU A 114 -22.09 9.12 4.01
N MET A 115 -22.10 9.81 5.17
CA MET A 115 -22.71 11.13 5.32
C MET A 115 -21.72 12.28 5.12
N ALA A 116 -20.42 12.00 5.15
CA ALA A 116 -19.38 13.02 5.06
C ALA A 116 -19.53 13.82 3.76
N GLU A 117 -19.53 15.16 3.90
CA GLU A 117 -19.59 16.06 2.77
C GLU A 117 -18.20 16.28 2.20
N GLY A 118 -18.13 16.20 0.87
CA GLY A 118 -16.89 16.42 0.14
C GLY A 118 -16.56 17.90 0.01
N PRO A 119 -15.27 18.24 -0.06
CA PRO A 119 -14.86 19.55 -0.54
C PRO A 119 -15.35 19.75 -1.98
N ARG A 120 -15.80 20.97 -2.30
CA ARG A 120 -16.27 21.33 -3.66
C ARG A 120 -15.15 21.23 -4.70
N ASP A 121 -13.89 21.36 -4.27
CA ASP A 121 -12.68 21.19 -5.08
C ASP A 121 -11.93 19.92 -4.66
N VAL A 122 -11.68 19.04 -5.61
CA VAL A 122 -11.02 17.74 -5.39
C VAL A 122 -9.56 17.91 -4.99
N VAL A 123 -8.84 18.89 -5.54
CA VAL A 123 -7.38 18.99 -5.38
C VAL A 123 -7.02 19.55 -4.00
N GLU A 124 -7.67 20.64 -3.59
CA GLU A 124 -7.49 21.22 -2.24
C GLU A 124 -8.19 20.41 -1.16
N GLY A 125 -9.17 19.62 -1.56
CA GLY A 125 -9.98 18.79 -0.69
C GLY A 125 -9.29 17.59 -0.08
N VAL A 126 -8.40 16.95 -0.84
CA VAL A 126 -7.70 15.70 -0.48
C VAL A 126 -7.10 15.71 0.92
N PRO A 127 -6.19 16.65 1.27
CA PRO A 127 -5.56 16.67 2.57
C PRO A 127 -6.53 16.83 3.75
N ASN A 128 -7.62 17.60 3.56
CA ASN A 128 -8.56 17.91 4.63
C ASN A 128 -9.44 16.71 4.97
N LEU A 129 -9.98 16.05 3.95
CA LEU A 129 -10.84 14.90 4.16
C LEU A 129 -10.05 13.66 4.60
N GLY A 130 -8.84 13.46 4.08
CA GLY A 130 -7.93 12.41 4.57
C GLY A 130 -7.61 12.57 6.06
N LYS A 131 -7.35 13.81 6.51
CA LYS A 131 -7.14 14.12 7.94
C LYS A 131 -8.39 13.89 8.80
N LEU A 132 -9.58 14.28 8.31
CA LEU A 132 -10.84 14.02 9.01
C LEU A 132 -11.13 12.52 9.11
N LEU A 133 -10.91 11.78 8.03
CA LEU A 133 -11.07 10.33 8.00
C LEU A 133 -10.07 9.66 8.96
N ALA A 134 -8.81 10.11 8.99
CA ALA A 134 -7.82 9.64 9.97
C ALA A 134 -8.29 9.86 11.40
N ALA A 135 -8.83 11.04 11.73
CA ALA A 135 -9.33 11.31 13.08
C ALA A 135 -10.48 10.38 13.49
N ASN A 136 -11.42 10.10 12.57
CA ASN A 136 -12.55 9.22 12.84
C ASN A 136 -12.15 7.74 12.89
N ALA A 137 -11.21 7.33 12.04
CA ALA A 137 -10.73 5.96 11.93
C ALA A 137 -9.47 5.67 12.78
N ALA A 138 -9.04 6.58 13.66
CA ALA A 138 -7.82 6.42 14.46
C ALA A 138 -7.82 5.15 15.33
N GLN A 139 -9.01 4.72 15.76
CA GLN A 139 -9.18 3.47 16.51
C GLN A 139 -9.41 2.26 15.61
N THR A 140 -9.68 2.44 14.32
CA THR A 140 -9.95 1.37 13.35
C THR A 140 -9.16 1.56 12.04
N PRO A 141 -7.83 1.65 12.10
CA PRO A 141 -7.01 1.87 10.90
C PRO A 141 -7.06 0.69 9.93
N MET A 142 -7.32 -0.54 10.39
CA MET A 142 -7.39 -1.70 9.50
C MET A 142 -8.61 -1.66 8.58
N LEU A 143 -9.68 -0.94 8.96
CA LEU A 143 -10.78 -0.63 8.05
C LEU A 143 -10.31 0.14 6.81
N LEU A 144 -9.40 1.11 6.98
CA LEU A 144 -8.83 1.87 5.87
C LEU A 144 -7.89 1.00 5.02
N VAL A 145 -7.08 0.16 5.67
CA VAL A 145 -6.20 -0.81 4.99
C VAL A 145 -7.01 -1.77 4.13
N GLU A 146 -8.10 -2.29 4.67
CA GLU A 146 -9.04 -3.16 3.98
C GLU A 146 -9.66 -2.47 2.76
N LYS A 147 -10.07 -1.20 2.89
CA LYS A 147 -10.60 -0.45 1.76
C LYS A 147 -9.57 -0.30 0.63
N ILE A 148 -8.31 0.00 0.94
CA ILE A 148 -7.26 0.13 -0.10
C ILE A 148 -6.99 -1.20 -0.78
N TRP A 149 -6.91 -2.28 0.00
CA TRP A 149 -6.56 -3.59 -0.55
C TRP A 149 -7.72 -4.26 -1.28
N LYS A 150 -8.92 -4.25 -0.68
CA LYS A 150 -10.09 -5.02 -1.11
C LYS A 150 -11.22 -4.18 -1.69
N GLY A 151 -11.12 -2.85 -1.64
CA GLY A 151 -12.10 -1.94 -2.25
C GLY A 151 -13.44 -1.83 -1.52
N ASN A 152 -13.59 -2.40 -0.32
CA ASN A 152 -14.90 -2.62 0.31
C ASN A 152 -15.29 -1.63 1.43
N GLU A 153 -16.60 -1.59 1.71
CA GLU A 153 -17.33 -0.92 2.81
C GLU A 153 -17.23 0.60 2.98
N LEU A 154 -16.09 1.21 2.71
CA LEU A 154 -15.95 2.66 2.72
C LEU A 154 -16.29 3.23 1.34
N LEU A 155 -17.56 3.21 0.97
CA LEU A 155 -18.06 3.80 -0.27
C LEU A 155 -18.87 5.06 0.04
N ASN A 156 -18.31 6.22 -0.28
CA ASN A 156 -19.06 7.47 -0.29
C ASN A 156 -19.25 7.94 -1.74
N LYS A 157 -20.40 7.59 -2.32
CA LYS A 157 -20.76 7.92 -3.71
C LYS A 157 -20.86 9.41 -4.01
N ARG A 158 -20.87 10.26 -2.97
CA ARG A 158 -20.93 11.72 -3.10
C ARG A 158 -19.55 12.33 -3.34
N LEU A 159 -18.48 11.59 -3.07
CA LEU A 159 -17.10 12.06 -3.20
C LEU A 159 -16.50 11.63 -4.54
N PRO A 160 -15.72 12.50 -5.20
CA PRO A 160 -14.90 12.10 -6.34
C PRO A 160 -13.81 11.13 -5.90
N GLY A 161 -13.48 10.15 -6.74
CA GLY A 161 -12.40 9.18 -6.47
C GLY A 161 -12.68 8.18 -5.33
N HIS A 162 -13.92 8.08 -4.83
CA HIS A 162 -14.31 7.16 -3.75
C HIS A 162 -14.10 5.67 -4.07
N GLU A 163 -13.96 5.33 -5.35
CA GLU A 163 -13.69 3.97 -5.80
C GLU A 163 -12.21 3.58 -5.60
N GLU A 164 -11.31 4.55 -5.59
CA GLU A 164 -9.87 4.29 -5.74
C GLU A 164 -9.09 4.27 -4.42
N GLY A 165 -9.70 4.61 -3.29
CA GLY A 165 -9.06 4.52 -1.97
C GLY A 165 -8.10 5.67 -1.63
N ALA A 166 -8.13 6.77 -2.40
CA ALA A 166 -7.19 7.89 -2.24
C ALA A 166 -7.29 8.57 -0.86
N TRP A 167 -8.51 8.73 -0.35
CA TRP A 167 -8.78 9.35 0.95
C TRP A 167 -8.29 8.48 2.09
N GLU A 168 -8.50 7.17 1.96
CA GLU A 168 -8.06 6.14 2.90
C GLU A 168 -6.53 6.03 2.92
N ALA A 169 -5.88 6.11 1.75
CA ALA A 169 -4.43 6.15 1.68
C ALA A 169 -3.88 7.36 2.41
N ASP A 170 -4.45 8.53 2.17
CA ASP A 170 -4.01 9.73 2.85
C ASP A 170 -4.24 9.64 4.37
N ALA A 171 -5.40 9.13 4.78
CA ALA A 171 -5.73 8.93 6.19
C ALA A 171 -4.72 8.00 6.89
N LEU A 172 -4.32 6.90 6.23
CA LEU A 172 -3.27 6.01 6.73
C LEU A 172 -1.91 6.69 6.84
N GLY A 173 -1.61 7.60 5.91
CA GLY A 173 -0.44 8.47 5.99
C GLY A 173 -0.46 9.36 7.23
N TRP A 174 -1.59 10.00 7.55
CA TRP A 174 -1.76 10.78 8.77
C TRP A 174 -1.66 9.96 10.05
N LEU A 175 -2.15 8.71 10.02
CA LEU A 175 -2.04 7.77 11.13
C LEU A 175 -0.64 7.14 11.24
N THR A 176 0.24 7.32 10.25
CA THR A 176 1.54 6.65 10.14
C THR A 176 1.43 5.13 10.27
N GLU A 177 0.35 4.55 9.73
CA GLU A 177 0.00 3.14 9.93
C GLU A 177 0.96 2.23 9.15
N ARG A 178 1.92 1.62 9.85
CA ARG A 178 2.95 0.76 9.24
C ARG A 178 2.38 -0.50 8.59
N ARG A 179 1.25 -1.00 9.09
CA ARG A 179 0.57 -2.20 8.53
C ARG A 179 0.02 -1.94 7.12
N ALA A 180 -0.15 -0.67 6.75
CA ALA A 180 -0.58 -0.26 5.41
C ALA A 180 0.53 -0.27 4.35
N LEU A 181 1.80 -0.51 4.71
CA LEU A 181 2.94 -0.40 3.81
C LEU A 181 2.74 -1.15 2.47
N PHE A 182 2.46 -2.45 2.54
CA PHE A 182 2.33 -3.27 1.34
C PHE A 182 1.04 -3.01 0.56
N PRO A 183 -0.14 -2.84 1.21
CA PRO A 183 -1.34 -2.34 0.54
C PRO A 183 -1.12 -1.02 -0.23
N LEU A 184 -0.42 -0.05 0.36
CA LEU A 184 -0.10 1.23 -0.30
C LEU A 184 0.91 1.05 -1.46
N ILE A 185 1.89 0.16 -1.32
CA ILE A 185 2.78 -0.21 -2.43
C ILE A 185 1.97 -0.83 -3.58
N ALA A 186 1.05 -1.76 -3.28
CA ALA A 186 0.20 -2.38 -4.29
C ALA A 186 -0.66 -1.32 -5.01
N MET A 187 -1.20 -0.36 -4.25
CA MET A 187 -1.96 0.78 -4.77
C MET A 187 -1.14 1.61 -5.77
N LEU A 188 0.15 1.88 -5.54
CA LEU A 188 0.98 2.59 -6.54
C LEU A 188 1.09 1.87 -7.89
N THR A 189 0.92 0.54 -7.90
CA THR A 189 1.20 -0.30 -9.07
C THR A 189 -0.03 -0.77 -9.83
N ARG A 190 -1.22 -0.59 -9.25
CA ARG A 190 -2.49 -0.99 -9.87
C ARG A 190 -2.84 -0.08 -11.04
N GLU A 191 -3.38 -0.64 -12.12
CA GLU A 191 -3.86 0.14 -13.27
C GLU A 191 -5.18 0.85 -12.92
N CYS A 192 -5.36 2.09 -13.39
CA CYS A 192 -6.58 2.87 -13.22
C CYS A 192 -6.89 3.72 -14.45
N PRO A 193 -8.15 4.16 -14.64
CA PRO A 193 -8.51 5.17 -15.63
C PRO A 193 -7.71 6.46 -15.39
N ARG A 194 -7.27 7.10 -16.50
CA ARG A 194 -6.21 8.13 -16.54
C ARG A 194 -6.36 9.32 -15.58
N ASP A 195 -7.57 9.68 -15.18
CA ASP A 195 -7.80 10.89 -14.38
C ASP A 195 -7.82 10.62 -12.87
N ALA A 196 -8.39 9.49 -12.43
CA ALA A 196 -8.43 9.11 -11.03
C ALA A 196 -7.11 8.46 -10.55
N GLU A 197 -6.38 7.84 -11.49
CA GLU A 197 -5.06 7.25 -11.28
C GLU A 197 -4.08 8.21 -10.58
N ALA A 198 -4.10 9.49 -10.94
CA ALA A 198 -3.15 10.48 -10.43
C ALA A 198 -3.34 10.79 -8.95
N VAL A 199 -4.59 11.04 -8.52
CA VAL A 199 -4.91 11.38 -7.11
C VAL A 199 -4.57 10.21 -6.20
N ARG A 200 -4.91 9.00 -6.65
CA ARG A 200 -4.59 7.74 -5.98
C ARG A 200 -3.09 7.52 -5.82
N VAL A 201 -2.31 7.69 -6.89
CA VAL A 201 -0.84 7.53 -6.84
C VAL A 201 -0.20 8.59 -5.96
N LEU A 202 -0.66 9.84 -6.05
CA LEU A 202 -0.16 10.96 -5.25
C LEU A 202 -0.38 10.73 -3.75
N THR A 203 -1.59 10.34 -3.36
CA THR A 203 -1.94 10.07 -1.95
C THR A 203 -1.21 8.85 -1.40
N ALA A 204 -1.10 7.77 -2.18
CA ALA A 204 -0.33 6.60 -1.79
C ALA A 204 1.17 6.92 -1.59
N ALA A 205 1.77 7.69 -2.50
CA ALA A 205 3.16 8.12 -2.38
C ALA A 205 3.38 8.97 -1.12
N ARG A 206 2.49 9.93 -0.86
CA ARG A 206 2.52 10.75 0.36
C ARG A 206 2.39 9.90 1.62
N ALA A 207 1.46 8.96 1.64
CA ALA A 207 1.24 8.08 2.78
C ALA A 207 2.47 7.22 3.09
N LEU A 208 3.11 6.66 2.06
CA LEU A 208 4.37 5.92 2.20
C LEU A 208 5.50 6.78 2.75
N GLY A 209 5.62 8.02 2.27
CA GLY A 209 6.56 9.00 2.83
C GLY A 209 6.34 9.28 4.32
N ASN A 210 5.08 9.42 4.74
CA ASN A 210 4.73 9.61 6.16
C ASN A 210 5.01 8.37 7.01
N ILE A 211 4.85 7.16 6.46
CA ILE A 211 5.19 5.90 7.13
C ILE A 211 6.71 5.75 7.32
N ARG A 212 7.52 6.33 6.42
CA ARG A 212 9.00 6.37 6.49
C ARG A 212 9.66 5.00 6.52
N ASP A 213 9.13 4.05 5.76
CA ASP A 213 9.71 2.72 5.63
C ASP A 213 10.51 2.62 4.32
N SER A 214 11.80 2.29 4.43
CA SER A 214 12.71 2.24 3.28
C SER A 214 12.35 1.14 2.28
N ARG A 215 11.56 0.14 2.69
CA ARG A 215 11.02 -0.89 1.78
C ARG A 215 10.11 -0.30 0.70
N ALA A 216 9.59 0.92 0.88
CA ALA A 216 8.79 1.63 -0.13
C ALA A 216 9.63 2.26 -1.25
N VAL A 217 10.93 2.50 -1.03
CA VAL A 217 11.81 3.26 -1.95
C VAL A 217 11.82 2.69 -3.37
N PRO A 218 11.97 1.37 -3.61
CA PRO A 218 11.96 0.84 -4.98
C PRO A 218 10.68 1.19 -5.74
N SER A 219 9.52 1.07 -5.09
CA SER A 219 8.21 1.37 -5.67
C SER A 219 8.06 2.87 -5.94
N LEU A 220 8.50 3.73 -5.02
CA LEU A 220 8.47 5.18 -5.20
C LEU A 220 9.40 5.64 -6.34
N CYS A 221 10.57 5.01 -6.50
CA CYS A 221 11.48 5.28 -7.62
C CYS A 221 10.82 4.92 -8.97
N ARG A 222 10.15 3.76 -9.02
CA ARG A 222 9.37 3.38 -10.19
C ARG A 222 8.29 4.42 -10.49
N THR A 223 7.52 4.85 -9.49
CA THR A 223 6.48 5.88 -9.65
C THR A 223 7.06 7.19 -10.17
N PHE A 224 8.17 7.66 -9.59
CA PHE A 224 8.86 8.86 -10.06
C PHE A 224 9.23 8.79 -11.56
N VAL A 225 9.77 7.65 -12.00
CA VAL A 225 10.15 7.46 -13.41
C VAL A 225 8.94 7.36 -14.34
N LEU A 226 7.90 6.63 -13.93
CA LEU A 226 6.71 6.41 -14.76
C LEU A 226 5.91 7.70 -14.97
N TYR A 227 5.75 8.49 -13.91
CA TYR A 227 4.92 9.70 -13.93
C TYR A 227 5.74 10.97 -14.21
N ARG A 228 6.88 10.87 -14.90
CA ARG A 228 7.81 12.00 -15.06
C ARG A 228 7.23 13.25 -15.72
N GLY A 229 6.21 13.09 -16.56
CA GLY A 229 5.47 14.20 -17.18
C GLY A 229 4.42 14.86 -16.26
N ARG A 230 4.23 14.33 -15.04
CA ARG A 230 3.26 14.78 -14.03
C ARG A 230 4.03 15.34 -12.84
N THR A 231 4.28 16.65 -12.88
CA THR A 231 5.12 17.36 -11.91
C THR A 231 4.68 17.14 -10.46
N ASP A 232 3.37 17.08 -10.23
CA ASP A 232 2.73 16.80 -8.94
C ASP A 232 3.13 15.43 -8.38
N ILE A 233 2.96 14.36 -9.17
CA ILE A 233 3.31 13.00 -8.76
C ILE A 233 4.82 12.84 -8.56
N CYS A 234 5.62 13.45 -9.43
CA CYS A 234 7.08 13.42 -9.33
C CYS A 234 7.57 14.05 -8.05
N LEU A 235 7.11 15.27 -7.76
CA LEU A 235 7.50 16.00 -6.56
C LEU A 235 7.14 15.20 -5.32
N ARG A 236 5.94 14.62 -5.27
CA ARG A 236 5.48 13.80 -4.14
C ARG A 236 6.24 12.50 -3.99
N SER A 237 6.54 11.81 -5.10
CA SER A 237 7.37 10.60 -5.08
C SER A 237 8.78 10.91 -4.58
N TRP A 238 9.36 12.03 -5.02
CA TRP A 238 10.65 12.52 -4.56
C TRP A 238 10.67 12.81 -3.07
N GLU A 239 9.70 13.59 -2.57
CA GLU A 239 9.56 13.88 -1.14
C GLU A 239 9.46 12.58 -0.31
N ALA A 240 8.64 11.63 -0.78
CA ALA A 240 8.48 10.34 -0.11
C ALA A 240 9.78 9.51 -0.11
N ILE A 241 10.53 9.48 -1.22
CA ILE A 241 11.85 8.82 -1.28
C ILE A 241 12.77 9.42 -0.23
N MET A 242 12.84 10.75 -0.15
CA MET A 242 13.70 11.44 0.83
C MET A 242 13.27 11.14 2.28
N GLN A 243 11.97 10.99 2.55
CA GLN A 243 11.45 10.66 3.88
C GLN A 243 11.69 9.19 4.27
N CYS A 244 11.69 8.28 3.30
CA CYS A 244 11.95 6.85 3.51
C CYS A 244 13.46 6.49 3.44
N ALA A 245 14.34 7.43 3.09
CA ALA A 245 15.73 7.15 2.78
C ALA A 245 16.56 6.62 3.98
N ASP A 246 17.08 5.41 3.84
CA ASP A 246 18.03 4.76 4.75
C ASP A 246 19.48 4.79 4.22
N THR A 247 20.41 4.08 4.88
CA THR A 247 21.83 4.02 4.49
C THR A 247 22.06 3.41 3.12
N GLU A 248 21.21 2.45 2.74
CA GLU A 248 21.33 1.70 1.49
C GLU A 248 20.65 2.43 0.31
N THR A 249 19.77 3.38 0.62
CA THR A 249 18.99 4.10 -0.38
C THR A 249 19.83 4.76 -1.48
N PRO A 250 20.96 5.46 -1.21
CA PRO A 250 21.80 6.00 -2.28
C PRO A 250 22.30 4.95 -3.27
N SER A 251 22.82 3.82 -2.79
CA SER A 251 23.33 2.73 -3.63
C SER A 251 22.20 2.07 -4.43
N LEU A 252 21.01 1.95 -3.84
CA LEU A 252 19.81 1.46 -4.51
C LEU A 252 19.39 2.39 -5.66
N LEU A 253 19.40 3.71 -5.42
CA LEU A 253 19.05 4.72 -6.43
C LEU A 253 20.01 4.67 -7.62
N GLU A 254 21.31 4.54 -7.37
CA GLU A 254 22.34 4.42 -8.41
C GLU A 254 22.15 3.15 -9.25
N THR A 255 21.93 2.02 -8.57
CA THR A 255 21.63 0.75 -9.25
C THR A 255 20.38 0.86 -10.13
N TYR A 256 19.35 1.56 -9.64
CA TYR A 256 18.14 1.82 -10.42
C TYR A 256 18.42 2.75 -11.60
N ALA A 257 19.20 3.81 -11.39
CA ALA A 257 19.61 4.77 -12.41
C ALA A 257 20.39 4.11 -13.56
N ASP A 258 21.32 3.20 -13.24
CA ASP A 258 22.11 2.45 -14.22
C ASP A 258 21.28 1.50 -15.09
N ARG A 259 20.19 0.98 -14.54
CA ARG A 259 19.26 0.11 -15.27
C ARG A 259 18.30 0.89 -16.17
N LEU A 260 18.19 2.21 -15.99
CA LEU A 260 17.34 3.05 -16.83
C LEU A 260 18.05 3.40 -18.14
N GLY A 261 17.45 3.02 -19.28
CA GLY A 261 17.90 3.48 -20.60
C GLY A 261 17.63 4.97 -20.88
N ARG A 262 16.98 5.68 -19.96
CA ARG A 262 16.56 7.09 -20.10
C ARG A 262 17.54 8.01 -19.37
N ARG A 263 18.36 8.75 -20.13
CA ARG A 263 19.44 9.62 -19.62
C ARG A 263 18.94 10.67 -18.62
N ASP A 264 17.77 11.21 -18.90
CA ASP A 264 17.11 12.24 -18.14
C ASP A 264 16.69 11.74 -16.75
N ALA A 265 16.06 10.57 -16.64
CA ALA A 265 15.62 10.01 -15.36
C ALA A 265 16.80 9.47 -14.54
N ARG A 266 17.83 8.96 -15.22
CA ARG A 266 19.09 8.52 -14.61
C ARG A 266 19.77 9.66 -13.85
N GLN A 267 19.86 10.85 -14.44
CA GLN A 267 20.49 12.01 -13.80
C GLN A 267 19.77 12.43 -12.52
N ASP A 268 18.42 12.45 -12.54
CA ASP A 268 17.63 12.78 -11.34
C ASP A 268 17.97 11.80 -10.20
N LEU A 269 17.94 10.49 -10.45
CA LEU A 269 18.22 9.49 -9.41
C LEU A 269 19.64 9.59 -8.83
N TYR A 270 20.65 9.97 -9.62
CA TYR A 270 21.98 10.27 -9.07
C TYR A 270 21.99 11.51 -8.20
N MET A 271 21.34 12.59 -8.65
CA MET A 271 21.16 13.79 -7.83
C MET A 271 20.45 13.47 -6.51
N PHE A 272 19.54 12.49 -6.54
CA PHE A 272 18.80 12.03 -5.38
C PHE A 272 19.72 11.34 -4.37
N ALA A 273 20.52 10.38 -4.85
CA ALA A 273 21.50 9.67 -4.06
C ALA A 273 22.49 10.65 -3.39
N GLU A 274 22.98 11.62 -4.14
CA GLU A 274 23.94 12.62 -3.65
C GLU A 274 23.31 13.53 -2.59
N LYS A 275 22.09 14.00 -2.79
CA LYS A 275 21.37 14.82 -1.79
C LYS A 275 21.16 14.08 -0.47
N ILE A 276 20.86 12.78 -0.52
CA ILE A 276 20.71 11.94 0.69
C ILE A 276 22.05 11.82 1.43
N ARG A 277 23.17 11.63 0.71
CA ARG A 277 24.51 11.60 1.32
C ARG A 277 24.87 12.91 2.00
N GLN A 278 24.65 14.04 1.32
CA GLN A 278 24.94 15.37 1.85
C GLN A 278 24.11 15.69 3.10
N GLY A 279 22.81 15.39 3.08
CA GLY A 279 21.93 15.59 4.23
C GLY A 279 22.31 14.78 5.47
N ARG A 280 23.07 13.68 5.30
CA ARG A 280 23.60 12.86 6.41
C ARG A 280 24.92 13.40 6.94
N ARG A 281 25.83 13.84 6.06
CA ARG A 281 27.12 14.45 6.45
C ARG A 281 26.91 15.69 7.33
N GLY A 282 25.88 16.49 7.05
CA GLY A 282 25.53 17.66 7.86
C GLY A 282 24.91 17.35 9.23
N LYS A 283 24.54 16.10 9.51
CA LYS A 283 23.94 15.66 10.79
C LYS A 283 24.91 14.92 11.72
N GLN A 284 26.14 14.63 11.28
CA GLN A 284 27.15 14.08 12.18
C GLN A 284 27.58 15.16 13.19
N PRO A 285 27.47 14.92 14.51
CA PRO A 285 27.89 15.88 15.51
C PRO A 285 29.39 16.14 15.37
N ALA A 286 29.79 17.41 15.46
CA ALA A 286 31.15 17.89 15.21
C ALA A 286 32.20 17.44 16.27
N GLY A 287 31.91 16.40 17.07
CA GLY A 287 32.61 16.08 18.31
C GLY A 287 33.33 14.73 18.37
N GLU A 288 33.57 14.06 17.24
CA GLU A 288 34.43 12.87 17.17
C GLU A 288 35.45 13.04 16.04
N ARG A 289 36.50 13.81 16.33
CA ARG A 289 37.76 13.82 15.57
C ARG A 289 38.92 13.90 16.53
#